data_AF-A0A7C2ZVD6-F1
#
_entry.id   AF-A0A7C2ZVD6-F1
#
_cell.length_a   1.000
_cell.length_b   1.000
_cell.length_c   1.000
_cell.angle_alpha   90.00
_cell.angle_beta   90.00
_cell.angle_gamma   90.00
#
_symmetry.space_group_name_H-M   'P 1'
#
loop_
_entity.id
_entity.type
_entity.pdbx_description
1 polymer ?
#
loop_
_entity_poly.entity_id
_entity_poly.type
_entity_poly.pdbx_seq_one_letter_code
_entity_poly.pdbx_strand_id
1 'polypeptide(L)'
;MPDHLCDTPLDGRNWPDSIADEALPGIDDAMMEQILENIHHTPMGRVLRRIASLPEVRQQKVLDVRKRLTTGDYDLDEGLDTAIDRVLENLTA
;
A
#
# COMPACT_ATOMS: atom_id res chain seq x y z
N MET A 1 8.52 -6.04 -36.21
CA MET A 1 7.78 -6.43 -34.98
C MET A 1 7.55 -5.15 -34.22
N PRO A 2 6.31 -4.66 -34.08
CA PRO A 2 6.05 -3.37 -33.48
C PRO A 2 6.03 -3.45 -31.95
N ASP A 3 6.60 -2.44 -31.31
CA ASP A 3 6.61 -2.20 -29.88
C ASP A 3 5.19 -1.82 -29.42
N HIS A 4 4.62 -2.59 -28.48
CA HIS A 4 3.33 -2.25 -27.87
C HIS A 4 3.62 -1.58 -26.53
N LEU A 5 3.33 -0.28 -26.48
CA LEU A 5 3.31 0.55 -25.29
C LEU A 5 2.65 -0.17 -24.13
N CYS A 6 3.36 -0.29 -23.01
CA CYS A 6 2.75 -0.48 -21.70
C CYS A 6 2.83 0.84 -20.92
N ASP A 7 2.49 1.95 -21.58
CA ASP A 7 2.14 3.20 -20.94
C ASP A 7 0.61 3.25 -20.84
N THR A 8 0.06 2.58 -19.84
CA THR A 8 -1.22 3.03 -19.28
C THR A 8 -0.88 3.93 -18.12
N PRO A 9 -1.18 5.24 -18.17
CA PRO A 9 -1.23 6.06 -16.99
C PRO A 9 -2.18 5.36 -16.02
N LEU A 10 -1.71 5.04 -14.82
CA LEU A 10 -2.61 4.76 -13.70
C LEU A 10 -3.28 6.08 -13.33
N ASP A 11 -4.12 6.56 -14.23
CA ASP A 11 -4.99 7.70 -14.02
C ASP A 11 -5.88 7.34 -12.84
N GLY A 12 -5.61 7.98 -11.71
CA GLY A 12 -6.61 8.63 -10.86
C GLY A 12 -7.92 7.91 -10.60
N ARG A 13 -7.96 6.57 -10.64
CA ARG A 13 -9.10 5.81 -10.13
C ARG A 13 -9.06 5.99 -8.64
N ASN A 14 -9.78 7.01 -8.18
CA ASN A 14 -10.41 7.10 -6.88
C ASN A 14 -11.00 5.72 -6.59
N TRP A 15 -10.21 4.88 -5.92
CA TRP A 15 -10.73 3.66 -5.34
C TRP A 15 -11.78 4.17 -4.37
N PRO A 16 -13.07 3.83 -4.54
CA PRO A 16 -14.07 4.32 -3.60
C PRO A 16 -13.58 3.90 -2.21
N ASP A 17 -13.45 4.89 -1.32
CA ASP A 17 -13.11 4.75 0.11
C ASP A 17 -14.15 3.91 0.89
N SER A 18 -14.96 3.13 0.17
CA SER A 18 -16.22 2.51 0.55
C SER A 18 -16.33 1.09 0.01
N ILE A 19 -15.23 0.31 -0.02
CA ILE A 19 -15.34 -1.16 -0.11
C ILE A 19 -15.56 -1.77 1.29
N ALA A 20 -15.44 -0.98 2.36
CA ALA A 20 -15.53 -1.48 3.73
C ALA A 20 -16.97 -1.77 4.20
N ASP A 21 -18.01 -1.22 3.56
CA ASP A 21 -19.38 -1.25 4.10
C ASP A 21 -20.46 -1.75 3.10
N GLU A 22 -20.08 -2.10 1.87
CA GLU A 22 -20.96 -2.76 0.91
C GLU A 22 -20.79 -4.28 1.06
N ALA A 23 -21.77 -4.94 1.68
CA ALA A 23 -21.87 -6.39 1.61
C ALA A 23 -21.82 -6.80 0.13
N LEU A 24 -20.76 -7.51 -0.27
CA LEU A 24 -20.55 -7.90 -1.66
C LEU A 24 -21.78 -8.70 -2.13
N PRO A 25 -22.60 -8.15 -3.07
CA PRO A 25 -23.87 -8.77 -3.42
C PRO A 25 -23.59 -10.14 -4.04
N GLY A 26 -24.01 -11.21 -3.35
CA GLY A 26 -23.82 -12.60 -3.79
C GLY A 26 -22.76 -13.40 -3.03
N ILE A 27 -22.09 -12.83 -2.02
CA ILE A 27 -21.29 -13.60 -1.05
C ILE A 27 -22.18 -13.89 0.16
N ASP A 28 -22.53 -15.16 0.37
CA ASP A 28 -23.20 -15.60 1.58
C ASP A 28 -22.21 -15.85 2.72
N ASP A 29 -22.71 -16.01 3.95
CA ASP A 29 -21.88 -16.22 5.14
C ASP A 29 -20.96 -17.45 4.99
N ALA A 30 -21.44 -18.51 4.34
CA ALA A 30 -20.66 -19.73 4.09
C ALA A 30 -19.48 -19.47 3.15
N MET A 31 -19.68 -18.68 2.09
CA MET A 31 -18.61 -18.29 1.18
C MET A 31 -17.61 -17.33 1.84
N MET A 32 -18.09 -16.44 2.71
CA MET A 32 -17.22 -15.56 3.50
C MET A 32 -16.30 -16.37 4.42
N GLU A 33 -16.83 -17.36 5.15
CA GLU A 33 -16.04 -18.25 6.00
C GLU A 33 -14.95 -18.97 5.22
N GLN A 34 -15.29 -19.48 4.03
CA GLN A 34 -14.32 -20.15 3.17
C GLN A 34 -13.23 -19.20 2.65
N ILE A 35 -13.58 -17.95 2.32
CA ILE A 35 -12.61 -16.92 1.94
C ILE A 35 -11.66 -16.62 3.10
N LEU A 36 -12.19 -16.43 4.31
CA LEU A 36 -11.40 -16.19 5.51
C LEU A 36 -10.46 -17.36 5.82
N GLU A 37 -10.96 -18.59 5.75
CA GLU A 37 -10.13 -19.79 5.92
C GLU A 37 -8.99 -19.84 4.90
N ASN A 38 -9.28 -19.53 3.64
CA ASN A 38 -8.29 -19.54 2.57
C ASN A 38 -7.23 -18.44 2.69
N ILE A 39 -7.59 -17.26 3.22
CA ILE A 39 -6.66 -16.15 3.49
C ILE A 39 -5.50 -16.59 4.42
N HIS A 40 -5.74 -17.53 5.32
CA HIS A 40 -4.73 -18.02 6.26
C HIS A 40 -3.95 -19.25 5.75
N HIS A 41 -4.62 -20.14 5.01
CA HIS A 41 -4.10 -21.47 4.72
C HIS A 41 -3.56 -21.67 3.30
N THR A 42 -3.93 -20.81 2.35
CA THR A 42 -3.44 -20.92 0.96
C THR A 42 -2.24 -19.99 0.70
N PRO A 43 -1.31 -20.35 -0.21
CA PRO A 43 -0.22 -19.46 -0.59
C PRO A 43 -0.70 -18.11 -1.13
N MET A 44 -1.76 -18.13 -1.95
CA MET A 44 -2.37 -16.93 -2.52
C MET A 44 -3.05 -16.09 -1.44
N GLY A 45 -3.81 -16.71 -0.54
CA GLY A 45 -4.45 -16.04 0.58
C GLY A 45 -3.46 -15.32 1.50
N ARG A 46 -2.30 -15.93 1.78
CA ARG A 46 -1.22 -15.29 2.55
C ARG A 46 -0.64 -14.07 1.84
N VAL A 47 -0.54 -14.10 0.51
CA VAL A 47 -0.11 -12.96 -0.29
C VAL A 47 -1.15 -11.85 -0.24
N LEU A 48 -2.43 -12.16 -0.45
CA LEU A 48 -3.53 -11.20 -0.34
C LEU A 48 -3.59 -10.55 1.04
N ARG A 49 -3.40 -11.35 2.11
CA ARG A 49 -3.29 -10.83 3.49
C ARG A 49 -2.14 -9.85 3.65
N ARG A 50 -0.96 -10.19 3.11
CA ARG A 50 0.21 -9.30 3.14
C ARG A 50 -0.06 -8.00 2.40
N ILE A 51 -0.66 -8.07 1.20
CA ILE A 51 -1.05 -6.89 0.40
C ILE A 51 -2.02 -6.01 1.18
N ALA A 52 -3.06 -6.60 1.78
CA ALA A 52 -4.05 -5.87 2.58
C ALA A 52 -3.45 -5.26 3.86
N SER A 53 -2.38 -5.84 4.40
CA SER A 53 -1.64 -5.30 5.56
C SER A 53 -0.59 -4.25 5.19
N LEU A 54 -0.30 -4.06 3.90
CA LEU A 54 0.60 -2.99 3.50
C LEU A 54 -0.05 -1.67 3.92
N PRO A 55 0.70 -0.78 4.58
CA PRO A 55 0.18 0.55 4.87
C PRO A 55 -0.28 1.19 3.55
N GLU A 56 -1.25 2.09 3.61
CA GLU A 56 -1.62 2.93 2.47
C GLU A 56 -0.43 3.86 2.14
N VAL A 57 0.58 3.28 1.50
CA VAL A 57 1.72 4.01 1.00
C VAL A 57 1.25 4.62 -0.29
N ARG A 58 0.86 5.89 -0.22
CA ARG A 58 0.61 6.71 -1.41
C ARG A 58 1.87 6.61 -2.26
N GLN A 59 1.83 5.79 -3.32
CA GLN A 59 2.96 5.54 -4.22
C GLN A 59 3.58 6.87 -4.66
N GLN A 60 2.73 7.88 -4.87
CA GLN A 60 3.13 9.25 -5.16
C GLN A 60 4.11 9.84 -4.13
N LYS A 61 3.82 9.71 -2.82
CA LYS A 61 4.70 10.21 -1.75
C LYS A 61 6.09 9.58 -1.82
N VAL A 62 6.18 8.28 -2.08
CA VAL A 62 7.47 7.57 -2.20
C VAL A 62 8.22 8.02 -3.44
N LEU A 63 7.54 8.12 -4.58
CA LEU A 63 8.15 8.56 -5.83
C LEU A 63 8.64 10.02 -5.74
N ASP A 64 7.86 10.90 -5.13
CA ASP A 64 8.23 12.30 -4.91
C ASP A 64 9.47 12.43 -4.03
N VAL A 65 9.52 11.70 -2.91
CA VAL A 65 10.71 11.68 -2.04
C VAL A 65 11.92 11.12 -2.78
N ARG A 66 11.79 10.01 -3.52
CA ARG A 66 12.89 9.43 -4.31
C ARG A 66 13.42 10.42 -5.34
N LYS A 67 12.53 11.13 -6.02
CA LYS A 67 12.90 12.18 -6.98
C LYS A 67 13.70 13.27 -6.28
N ARG A 68 13.18 13.83 -5.18
CA ARG A 68 13.84 14.88 -4.39
C ARG A 68 15.22 14.46 -3.88
N LEU A 69 15.36 13.22 -3.40
CA LEU A 69 16.66 12.66 -2.98
C LEU A 69 17.65 12.57 -4.16
N THR A 70 17.17 12.14 -5.32
CA THR A 70 18.01 12.01 -6.53
C THR A 70 18.44 13.37 -7.08
N THR A 71 17.58 14.39 -6.97
CA THR A 71 17.86 15.75 -7.45
C THR A 71 18.60 16.61 -6.41
N GLY A 72 18.81 16.12 -5.18
CA GLY A 72 19.42 16.88 -4.10
C GLY A 72 18.54 17.98 -3.51
N ASP A 73 17.23 17.94 -3.77
CA ASP A 73 16.20 18.90 -3.31
C ASP A 73 15.39 18.33 -2.12
N TYR A 74 15.99 17.36 -1.43
CA TYR A 74 15.42 16.82 -0.21
C TYR A 74 15.91 17.65 0.97
N ASP A 75 14.98 18.26 1.68
CA ASP A 75 15.29 19.00 2.89
C ASP A 75 15.63 18.02 4.02
N LEU A 76 16.90 18.04 4.43
CA LEU A 76 17.44 17.16 5.45
C LEU A 76 17.16 17.69 6.86
N ASP A 77 17.00 19.00 7.04
CA ASP A 77 16.96 19.61 8.36
C ASP A 77 15.66 19.24 9.10
N GLU A 78 14.50 19.40 8.45
CA GLU A 78 13.21 18.96 9.03
C GLU A 78 13.10 17.42 9.13
N GLY A 79 13.72 16.71 8.19
CA GLY A 79 13.69 15.24 8.14
C GLY A 79 14.54 14.58 9.22
N LEU A 80 15.63 15.24 9.64
CA LEU A 80 16.59 14.70 10.60
C LEU A 80 16.05 14.70 12.02
N ASP A 81 15.46 15.81 12.47
CA ASP A 81 14.87 15.91 13.81
C ASP A 81 13.79 14.85 14.01
N THR A 82 12.88 14.72 13.02
CA THR A 82 11.85 13.69 13.03
C THR A 82 12.44 12.27 13.03
N ALA A 83 13.52 12.04 12.28
CA ALA A 83 14.18 10.73 12.24
C ALA A 83 14.83 10.38 13.59
N ILE A 84 15.46 11.36 14.25
CA ILE A 84 16.07 11.20 15.57
C ILE A 84 15.00 10.86 16.60
N ASP A 85 13.88 11.61 16.63
CA ASP A 85 12.77 11.35 17.55
C ASP A 85 12.24 9.91 17.40
N ARG A 86 12.05 9.43 16.16
CA ARG A 86 11.61 8.05 15.89
C ARG A 86 12.61 6.99 16.33
N VAL A 87 13.91 7.26 16.16
CA VAL A 87 14.95 6.33 16.62
C VAL A 87 14.96 6.26 18.15
N LEU A 88 14.84 7.40 18.83
CA LEU A 88 14.77 7.46 20.28
C LEU A 88 13.53 6.76 20.84
N GLU A 89 12.35 6.97 20.23
CA GLU A 89 11.12 6.24 20.56
C GLU A 89 11.35 4.72 20.47
N ASN A 90 11.92 4.23 19.37
CA ASN A 90 12.15 2.79 19.17
C ASN A 90 13.17 2.17 20.13
N LEU A 91 14.14 2.94 20.62
CA LEU A 91 15.17 2.45 21.55
C LEU A 91 14.71 2.46 23.02
N THR A 92 13.69 3.26 23.32
CA THR A 92 13.17 3.43 24.69
C THR A 92 11.85 2.69 24.93
N ALA A 93 11.25 2.12 23.88
CA ALA A 93 10.03 1.32 23.91
C ALA A 93 10.27 -0.17 24.24
#